data_AF-A0A2V7WXU5-F1
#
_entry.id   AF-A0A2V7WXU5-F1
#
_cell.length_a   1.000
_cell.length_b   1.000
_cell.length_c   1.000
_cell.angle_alpha   90.00
_cell.angle_beta   90.00
_cell.angle_gamma   90.00
#
_symmetry.space_group_name_H-M   'P 1'
#
loop_
_entity.id
_entity.type
_entity.pdbx_description
1 polymer ?
#
loop_
_entity_poly.entity_id
_entity_poly.type
_entity_poly.pdbx_seq_one_letter_code
_entity_poly.pdbx_strand_id
1 'polypeptide(L)'
;ARNVSENDALSYVLGYCTGNDFTARDLQRVSSQWMLGKTLDGSAPIGPYLVTADQVPDPNRLKIECRVNGEVRQSSNTADMVFGCASLVSYISRYFTLKPGDIIFTGTPEGVISGYPKERQVWLKAGDRLT
;
A
#
# COMPACT_ATOMS: atom_id res chain seq x y z
N ALA A 1 10.30 17.74 4.07
CA ALA A 1 11.35 17.36 3.10
C ALA A 1 10.88 17.73 1.69
N ARG A 2 11.76 18.21 0.81
CA ARG A 2 11.45 18.56 -0.59
C ARG A 2 12.69 18.32 -1.45
N ASN A 3 12.52 17.80 -2.67
CA ASN A 3 13.62 17.43 -3.57
C ASN A 3 14.68 16.54 -2.90
N VAL A 4 14.23 15.56 -2.14
CA VAL A 4 15.11 14.63 -1.41
C VAL A 4 15.79 13.70 -2.41
N SER A 5 17.10 13.49 -2.28
CA SER A 5 17.82 12.52 -3.09
C SER A 5 17.40 11.09 -2.74
N GLU A 6 17.52 10.15 -3.67
CA GLU A 6 17.19 8.75 -3.38
C GLU A 6 18.08 8.15 -2.28
N ASN A 7 19.35 8.54 -2.22
CA ASN A 7 20.29 8.09 -1.20
C ASN A 7 19.92 8.57 0.22
N ASP A 8 19.33 9.77 0.33
CA ASP A 8 18.92 10.32 1.62
C ASP A 8 17.49 9.95 1.99
N ALA A 9 16.72 9.41 1.06
CA ALA A 9 15.27 9.28 1.17
C ALA A 9 14.81 8.52 2.43
N LEU A 10 15.45 7.38 2.74
CA LEU A 10 15.07 6.57 3.88
C LEU A 10 15.37 7.23 5.24
N SER A 11 16.29 8.20 5.29
CA SER A 11 16.55 8.96 6.53
C SER A 11 15.38 9.84 6.97
N TYR A 12 14.43 10.12 6.07
CA TYR A 12 13.21 10.88 6.36
C TYR A 12 12.02 9.99 6.77
N VAL A 13 12.20 8.66 6.80
CA VAL A 13 11.14 7.71 7.14
C VAL A 13 11.19 7.39 8.64
N LEU A 14 10.10 7.67 9.35
CA LEU A 14 9.98 7.32 10.78
C LEU A 14 9.87 5.81 10.98
N GLY A 15 9.13 5.13 10.11
CA GLY A 15 8.85 3.71 10.24
C GLY A 15 7.88 3.19 9.18
N TYR A 16 7.52 1.94 9.35
CA TYR A 16 6.68 1.16 8.43
C TYR A 16 5.54 0.52 9.21
N CYS A 17 4.38 0.41 8.57
CA CYS A 17 3.24 -0.32 9.11
C CYS A 17 2.53 -1.06 7.98
N THR A 18 1.74 -2.06 8.35
CA THR A 18 0.78 -2.67 7.44
C THR A 18 -0.35 -1.68 7.15
N GLY A 19 -0.82 -1.67 5.91
CA GLY A 19 -1.96 -0.89 5.48
C GLY A 19 -2.74 -1.63 4.40
N ASN A 20 -4.04 -1.37 4.32
CA ASN A 20 -4.89 -1.91 3.26
C ASN A 20 -5.51 -0.76 2.47
N ASP A 21 -5.16 -0.66 1.18
CA ASP A 21 -5.71 0.33 0.24
C ASP A 21 -7.00 -0.23 -0.38
N PHE A 22 -8.07 -0.24 0.42
CA PHE A 22 -9.37 -0.75 -0.02
C PHE A 22 -9.89 0.05 -1.19
N THR A 23 -10.53 -0.64 -2.14
CA THR A 23 -11.11 0.03 -3.31
C THR A 23 -12.48 -0.49 -3.67
N ALA A 24 -13.46 0.40 -3.70
CA ALA A 24 -14.71 0.21 -4.41
C ALA A 24 -14.45 0.35 -5.92
N ARG A 25 -14.28 -0.78 -6.62
CA ARG A 25 -13.80 -0.80 -8.02
C ARG A 25 -14.82 -0.27 -9.02
N ASP A 26 -16.11 -0.36 -8.70
CA ASP A 26 -17.19 0.30 -9.42
C ASP A 26 -17.05 1.83 -9.36
N LEU A 27 -16.86 2.39 -8.16
CA LEU A 27 -16.67 3.83 -7.94
C LEU A 27 -15.32 4.34 -8.47
N GLN A 28 -14.27 3.53 -8.42
CA GLN A 28 -12.97 3.89 -8.99
C GLN A 28 -13.05 4.17 -10.51
N ARG A 29 -14.02 3.56 -11.20
CA ARG A 29 -14.15 3.61 -12.67
C ARG A 29 -15.14 4.64 -13.18
N VAL A 30 -15.84 5.36 -12.30
CA VAL A 30 -16.80 6.39 -12.72
C VAL A 30 -16.13 7.65 -13.28
N SER A 31 -14.82 7.80 -13.08
CA SER A 31 -14.02 8.89 -13.65
C SER A 31 -12.61 8.40 -14.03
N SER A 32 -11.82 9.27 -14.66
CA SER A 32 -10.39 8.98 -14.90
C SER A 32 -9.54 9.00 -13.63
N GLN A 33 -10.06 9.54 -12.53
CA GLN A 33 -9.38 9.64 -11.24
C GLN A 33 -9.84 8.53 -10.30
N TRP A 34 -8.90 7.96 -9.54
CA TRP A 34 -9.18 6.84 -8.64
C TRP A 34 -9.71 7.24 -7.26
N MET A 35 -9.69 8.54 -6.94
CA MET A 35 -9.94 9.07 -5.59
C MET A 35 -11.25 8.55 -5.00
N LEU A 36 -12.38 8.69 -5.72
CA LEU A 36 -13.70 8.32 -5.20
C LEU A 36 -13.80 6.84 -4.79
N GLY A 37 -13.11 5.94 -5.48
CA GLY A 37 -13.11 4.52 -5.13
C GLY A 37 -12.24 4.18 -3.91
N LYS A 38 -11.36 5.09 -3.48
CA LYS A 38 -10.28 4.83 -2.51
C LYS A 38 -10.32 5.71 -1.26
N THR A 39 -11.22 6.67 -1.18
CA THR A 39 -11.31 7.64 -0.07
C THR A 39 -12.65 7.56 0.68
N LEU A 40 -13.32 6.40 0.63
CA LEU A 40 -14.54 6.17 1.41
C LEU A 40 -14.19 5.98 2.88
N ASP A 41 -15.16 6.19 3.77
CA ASP A 41 -14.96 5.97 5.20
C ASP A 41 -14.45 4.54 5.47
N GLY A 42 -13.31 4.44 6.16
CA GLY A 42 -12.69 3.16 6.50
C GLY A 42 -11.89 2.49 5.36
N SER A 43 -11.64 3.15 4.22
CA SER A 43 -10.92 2.56 3.09
C SER A 43 -9.40 2.47 3.24
N ALA A 44 -8.83 3.03 4.31
CA ALA A 44 -7.38 3.06 4.53
C ALA A 44 -7.00 2.66 5.97
N PRO A 45 -7.36 1.45 6.45
CA PRO A 45 -6.87 0.97 7.73
C PRO A 45 -5.35 0.79 7.68
N ILE A 46 -4.68 1.25 8.74
CA ILE A 46 -3.24 1.11 8.96
C ILE A 46 -2.97 0.57 10.36
N GLY A 47 -1.82 -0.07 10.55
CA GLY A 47 -1.43 -0.67 11.82
C GLY A 47 -1.69 -2.18 11.87
N PRO A 48 -1.73 -2.80 13.06
CA PRO A 48 -1.92 -2.16 14.37
C PRO A 48 -0.67 -1.48 14.95
N TYR A 49 0.51 -1.75 14.41
CA TYR A 49 1.77 -1.20 14.90
C TYR A 49 2.48 -0.35 13.84
N LEU A 50 3.17 0.68 14.31
CA LEU A 50 4.21 1.35 13.56
C LEU A 50 5.56 0.79 14.04
N VAL A 51 6.30 0.14 13.15
CA VAL A 51 7.65 -0.36 13.41
C VAL A 51 8.64 0.71 12.96
N THR A 52 9.52 1.16 13.85
CA THR A 52 10.47 2.23 13.53
C THR A 52 11.49 1.77 12.49
N ALA A 53 12.01 2.71 11.70
CA ALA A 53 12.87 2.38 10.56
C ALA A 53 14.16 1.64 10.95
N ASP A 54 14.71 1.89 12.15
CA ASP A 54 15.88 1.18 12.69
C ASP A 54 15.63 -0.31 12.97
N GLN A 55 14.37 -0.72 13.13
CA GLN A 55 13.97 -2.12 13.32
C GLN A 55 13.65 -2.83 11.99
N VAL A 56 13.72 -2.13 10.86
CA VAL A 56 13.47 -2.66 9.52
C VAL A 56 14.75 -2.51 8.68
N PRO A 57 15.67 -3.49 8.72
CA PRO A 57 16.96 -3.37 8.05
C PRO A 57 16.88 -3.11 6.54
N ASP A 58 15.85 -3.68 5.89
CA ASP A 58 15.59 -3.50 4.47
C ASP A 58 14.06 -3.47 4.21
N PRO A 59 13.46 -2.30 3.94
CA PRO A 59 12.02 -2.19 3.68
C PRO A 59 11.62 -2.81 2.34
N ASN A 60 12.58 -3.06 1.45
CA ASN A 60 12.41 -3.71 0.16
C ASN A 60 12.74 -5.21 0.21
N ARG A 61 12.68 -5.84 1.39
CA ARG A 61 12.82 -7.29 1.53
C ARG A 61 11.91 -7.91 2.60
N LEU A 62 10.65 -7.49 2.63
CA LEU A 62 9.64 -7.93 3.58
C LEU A 62 8.62 -8.85 2.93
N LYS A 63 8.29 -9.98 3.56
CA LYS A 63 7.16 -10.80 3.11
C LYS A 63 5.85 -10.07 3.43
N ILE A 64 4.94 -10.01 2.46
CA ILE A 64 3.60 -9.47 2.62
C ILE A 64 2.57 -10.51 2.18
N GLU A 65 1.49 -10.65 2.95
CA GLU A 65 0.43 -11.62 2.70
C GLU A 65 -0.92 -11.02 3.12
N CYS A 66 -1.98 -11.35 2.40
CA CYS A 66 -3.35 -10.98 2.75
C CYS A 66 -4.23 -12.22 2.57
N ARG A 67 -5.06 -12.50 3.58
CA ARG A 67 -5.99 -13.60 3.61
C ARG A 67 -7.42 -13.10 3.73
N VAL A 68 -8.36 -13.82 3.13
CA VAL A 68 -9.79 -13.62 3.31
C VAL A 68 -10.36 -14.92 3.86
N ASN A 69 -10.93 -14.87 5.07
CA ASN A 69 -11.45 -16.05 5.78
C ASN A 69 -10.40 -17.19 5.88
N GLY A 70 -9.13 -16.83 6.07
CA GLY A 70 -8.00 -17.77 6.17
C GLY A 70 -7.39 -18.20 4.83
N GLU A 71 -8.08 -17.99 3.72
CA GLU A 71 -7.59 -18.29 2.37
C GLU A 71 -6.63 -17.19 1.89
N VAL A 72 -5.42 -17.56 1.47
CA VAL A 72 -4.44 -16.61 0.92
C VAL A 72 -4.96 -16.04 -0.39
N ARG A 73 -5.06 -14.70 -0.46
CA ARG A 73 -5.44 -13.97 -1.67
C ARG A 73 -4.26 -13.24 -2.30
N GLN A 74 -3.32 -12.78 -1.49
CA GLN A 74 -2.09 -12.14 -1.93
C GLN A 74 -0.93 -12.68 -1.10
N SER A 75 0.22 -12.95 -1.72
CA SER A 75 1.43 -13.42 -1.03
C SER A 75 2.64 -13.09 -1.89
N SER A 76 3.48 -12.16 -1.45
CA SER A 76 4.62 -11.67 -2.23
C SER A 76 5.73 -11.16 -1.30
N ASN A 77 6.75 -10.51 -1.88
CA ASN A 77 7.82 -9.84 -1.16
C ASN A 77 8.00 -8.40 -1.66
N THR A 78 8.34 -7.46 -0.77
CA THR A 78 8.60 -6.06 -1.16
C THR A 78 9.86 -5.88 -2.02
N ALA A 79 10.64 -6.95 -2.22
CA ALA A 79 11.71 -7.01 -3.22
C ALA A 79 11.19 -7.00 -4.66
N ASP A 80 9.93 -7.38 -4.88
CA ASP A 80 9.29 -7.38 -6.20
C ASP A 80 8.67 -6.02 -6.56
N MET A 81 8.83 -5.00 -5.69
CA MET A 81 8.38 -3.64 -5.96
C MET A 81 9.13 -3.05 -7.15
N VAL A 82 8.38 -2.55 -8.14
CA VAL A 82 8.96 -1.84 -9.31
C VAL A 82 9.73 -0.58 -8.89
N PHE A 83 9.22 0.14 -7.90
CA PHE A 83 9.87 1.31 -7.31
C PHE A 83 9.98 1.12 -5.80
N GLY A 84 11.21 1.12 -5.28
CA GLY A 84 11.46 0.94 -3.85
C GLY A 84 11.04 2.13 -2.99
N CYS A 85 11.08 1.97 -1.66
CA CYS A 85 10.67 3.02 -0.73
C CYS A 85 11.49 4.30 -0.91
N ALA A 86 12.81 4.17 -1.14
CA ALA A 86 13.69 5.30 -1.38
C ALA A 86 13.30 6.07 -2.66
N SER A 87 13.06 5.34 -3.75
CA SER A 87 12.63 5.90 -5.03
C SER A 87 11.28 6.61 -4.92
N LEU A 88 10.32 6.03 -4.20
CA LEU A 88 9.00 6.63 -3.95
C LEU A 88 9.10 7.96 -3.19
N VAL A 89 9.81 7.98 -2.05
CA VAL A 89 9.99 9.19 -1.25
C VAL A 89 10.69 10.28 -2.05
N SER A 90 11.79 9.95 -2.74
CA SER A 90 12.52 10.86 -3.62
C SER A 90 11.59 11.42 -4.70
N TYR A 91 10.89 10.55 -5.43
CA TYR A 91 9.98 10.94 -6.51
C TYR A 91 8.89 11.89 -6.05
N ILE A 92 8.16 11.53 -4.98
CA ILE A 92 7.03 12.31 -4.46
C ILE A 92 7.51 13.67 -3.96
N SER A 93 8.67 13.71 -3.30
CA SER A 93 9.22 14.94 -2.72
C SER A 93 9.58 16.03 -3.74
N ARG A 94 9.68 15.68 -5.03
CA ARG A 94 9.90 16.64 -6.14
C ARG A 94 8.66 17.49 -6.42
N TYR A 95 7.48 16.91 -6.19
CA TYR A 95 6.19 17.53 -6.51
C TYR A 95 5.49 18.05 -5.25
N PHE A 96 5.63 17.35 -4.12
CA PHE A 96 4.98 17.69 -2.86
C PHE A 96 6.00 17.83 -1.75
N THR A 97 5.84 18.85 -0.90
CA THR A 97 6.65 18.92 0.33
C THR A 97 6.11 17.89 1.31
N LEU A 98 6.91 16.88 1.63
CA LEU A 98 6.58 15.85 2.62
C LEU A 98 6.69 16.43 4.03
N LYS A 99 5.69 16.21 4.87
CA LYS A 99 5.62 16.64 6.27
C LYS A 99 5.73 15.43 7.21
N PRO A 100 6.24 15.61 8.44
CA PRO A 100 6.14 14.57 9.46
C PRO A 100 4.69 14.15 9.65
N GLY A 101 4.43 12.85 9.61
CA GLY A 101 3.07 12.28 9.69
C GLY A 101 2.42 11.98 8.34
N ASP A 102 3.02 12.38 7.21
CA ASP A 102 2.56 11.93 5.89
C ASP A 102 2.73 10.41 5.74
N ILE A 103 1.76 9.77 5.07
CA ILE A 103 1.73 8.31 4.86
C ILE A 103 1.77 8.02 3.37
N ILE A 104 2.61 7.05 2.98
CA ILE A 104 2.74 6.61 1.59
C ILE A 104 2.31 5.13 1.52
N PHE A 105 1.22 4.85 0.81
CA PHE A 105 0.89 3.49 0.38
C PHE A 105 1.76 3.13 -0.82
N THR A 106 2.61 2.12 -0.66
CA THR A 106 3.69 1.82 -1.62
C THR A 106 3.27 0.90 -2.78
N GLY A 107 2.01 0.46 -2.79
CA GLY A 107 1.44 -0.42 -3.80
C GLY A 107 0.89 -1.72 -3.20
N THR A 108 0.46 -2.63 -4.07
CA THR A 108 -0.05 -3.95 -3.71
C THR A 108 0.46 -4.98 -4.72
N PRO A 109 0.81 -6.20 -4.29
CA PRO A 109 1.20 -7.26 -5.22
C PRO A 109 -0.01 -7.80 -6.01
N GLU A 110 0.24 -8.79 -6.86
CA GLU A 110 -0.79 -9.56 -7.53
C GLU A 110 -1.78 -10.23 -6.55
N GLY A 111 -2.88 -10.75 -7.10
CA GLY A 111 -3.95 -11.40 -6.32
C GLY A 111 -5.14 -10.50 -5.97
N VAL A 112 -5.10 -9.22 -6.35
CA VAL A 112 -6.28 -8.35 -6.29
C VAL A 112 -7.38 -8.90 -7.19
N ILE A 113 -8.59 -9.01 -6.65
CA ILE A 113 -9.69 -9.73 -7.31
C ILE A 113 -10.04 -9.19 -8.72
N SER A 114 -9.90 -7.88 -8.94
CA SER A 114 -10.16 -7.25 -10.24
C SER A 114 -9.18 -7.65 -11.34
N GLY A 115 -8.06 -8.29 -11.01
CA GLY A 115 -7.10 -8.84 -11.97
C GLY A 115 -7.48 -10.23 -12.51
N TYR A 116 -8.45 -10.90 -11.90
CA TYR A 116 -8.92 -12.22 -12.36
C TYR A 116 -10.02 -12.11 -13.43
N PRO A 117 -10.20 -13.16 -14.25
CA PRO A 117 -11.38 -13.29 -15.13
C PRO A 117 -12.68 -13.15 -14.32
N LYS A 118 -13.70 -12.51 -14.90
CA LYS A 118 -14.94 -12.12 -14.21
C LYS A 118 -15.62 -13.30 -13.51
N GLU A 119 -15.54 -14.47 -14.09
CA GLU A 119 -16.15 -15.72 -13.62
C GLU A 119 -15.49 -16.25 -12.35
N ARG A 120 -14.25 -15.82 -12.07
CA ARG A 120 -13.46 -16.18 -10.88
C ARG A 120 -13.44 -15.07 -9.83
N GLN A 121 -14.14 -13.96 -10.07
CA GLN A 121 -14.14 -12.82 -9.15
C GLN A 121 -15.10 -13.05 -7.98
N VAL A 122 -14.54 -13.42 -6.83
CA VAL A 122 -15.23 -13.47 -5.54
C VAL A 122 -14.91 -12.21 -4.74
N TRP A 123 -15.82 -11.24 -4.83
CA TRP A 123 -15.74 -9.96 -4.11
C TRP A 123 -15.99 -10.13 -2.61
N LEU A 124 -15.42 -9.21 -1.83
CA LEU A 124 -15.67 -9.14 -0.39
C LEU A 124 -17.14 -8.88 -0.11
N LYS A 125 -17.65 -9.51 0.95
CA LYS A 125 -19.02 -9.34 1.45
C LYS A 125 -19.03 -9.11 2.95
N ALA A 126 -20.15 -8.64 3.47
CA ALA A 126 -20.36 -8.50 4.90
C ALA A 126 -20.08 -9.82 5.62
N GLY A 127 -19.31 -9.75 6.70
CA GLY A 127 -18.89 -10.91 7.51
C GLY A 127 -17.55 -11.53 7.10
N ASP A 128 -16.98 -11.17 5.95
CA ASP A 128 -15.63 -11.61 5.58
C ASP A 128 -14.59 -11.00 6.53
N ARG A 129 -13.56 -11.80 6.85
CA ARG A 129 -12.45 -11.41 7.72
C ARG A 129 -11.17 -11.31 6.93
N LEU A 130 -10.51 -10.16 7.01
CA LEU A 130 -9.20 -9.92 6.41
C LEU A 130 -8.11 -10.00 7.48
N THR A 131 -7.00 -10.64 7.14
CA THR A 131 -5.78 -10.72 7.97
C THR A 131 -4.55 -10.68 7.11
#